data_AF-A0A956CJD5-F1
#
_entry.id   AF-A0A956CJD5-F1
#
_cell.length_a   1.000
_cell.length_b   1.000
_cell.length_c   1.000
_cell.angle_alpha   90.00
_cell.angle_beta   90.00
_cell.angle_gamma   90.00
#
_symmetry.space_group_name_H-M   'P 1'
#
loop_
_entity.id
_entity.type
_entity.pdbx_description
1 polymer ?
#
loop_
_entity_poly.entity_id
_entity_poly.type
_entity_poly.pdbx_seq_one_letter_code
_entity_poly.pdbx_strand_id
1 'polypeptide(L)'
;MKTTVTCPKCNNRRILHVSSIQDKSPSIKRDAVLSVSAKAPLTTLGRWTNEGVFECYICANCGYTEWYTKDPDDITVDGDVVRVLEVPDSSPYR
;
A
#
# COMPACT_ATOMS: atom_id res chain seq x y z
N MET A 1 6.13 4.98 -11.85
CA MET A 1 6.20 3.73 -12.64
C MET A 1 4.83 3.16 -13.00
N LYS A 2 3.81 3.21 -12.11
CA LYS A 2 2.48 2.61 -12.35
C LYS A 2 1.80 3.06 -13.66
N THR A 3 1.84 4.35 -13.97
CA THR A 3 1.21 4.91 -15.18
C THR A 3 2.17 5.01 -16.39
N THR A 4 3.46 5.20 -16.14
CA THR A 4 4.46 5.51 -17.18
C THR A 4 5.37 4.35 -17.57
N VAL A 5 5.38 3.27 -16.78
CA VAL A 5 6.29 2.10 -16.92
C VAL A 5 7.77 2.53 -17.06
N THR A 6 8.14 3.63 -16.41
CA THR A 6 9.48 4.22 -16.46
C THR A 6 9.95 4.57 -15.05
N CYS A 7 11.17 4.16 -14.70
CA CYS A 7 11.77 4.41 -13.39
C CYS A 7 12.19 5.88 -13.25
N PRO A 8 11.71 6.63 -12.23
CA PRO A 8 12.06 8.04 -12.05
C PRO A 8 13.51 8.26 -11.57
N LYS A 9 14.20 7.20 -11.12
CA LYS A 9 15.58 7.29 -10.62
C LYS A 9 16.65 7.06 -11.69
N CYS A 10 16.40 6.19 -12.65
CA CYS A 10 17.41 5.83 -13.68
C CYS A 10 16.86 5.77 -15.11
N ASN A 11 15.61 6.18 -15.33
CA ASN A 11 14.92 6.20 -16.63
C ASN A 11 14.79 4.84 -17.34
N ASN A 12 15.11 3.73 -16.66
CA ASN A 12 14.93 2.39 -17.19
C ASN A 12 13.43 2.04 -17.37
N ARG A 13 13.12 1.22 -18.38
CA ARG A 13 11.74 0.81 -18.74
C ARG A 13 11.41 -0.65 -18.43
N ARG A 14 12.36 -1.41 -17.89
CA ARG A 14 12.12 -2.77 -17.40
C ARG A 14 11.62 -2.71 -15.95
N ILE A 15 10.30 -2.77 -15.79
CA ILE A 15 9.61 -2.66 -14.49
C ILE A 15 8.94 -4.00 -14.16
N LEU A 16 9.15 -4.48 -12.95
CA LEU A 16 8.42 -5.62 -12.39
C LEU A 16 7.18 -5.11 -11.69
N HIS A 17 6.01 -5.70 -11.95
CA HIS A 17 4.79 -5.43 -11.20
C HIS A 17 4.51 -6.62 -10.27
N VAL A 18 4.45 -6.34 -8.98
CA VAL A 18 4.05 -7.30 -7.94
C VAL A 18 2.62 -6.96 -7.55
N SER A 19 1.68 -7.74 -8.07
CA SER A 19 0.24 -7.48 -7.92
C SER A 19 -0.31 -7.73 -6.51
N SER A 20 0.43 -8.48 -5.68
CA SER A 20 0.10 -8.77 -4.28
C SER A 20 1.38 -9.15 -3.56
N ILE A 21 1.59 -8.57 -2.39
CA ILE A 21 2.77 -8.81 -1.58
C ILE A 21 2.40 -9.80 -0.47
N GLN A 22 3.16 -10.88 -0.37
CA GLN A 22 2.91 -11.92 0.63
C GLN A 22 3.78 -11.63 1.86
N ASP A 23 3.13 -11.51 3.01
CA ASP A 23 3.76 -11.56 4.32
C ASP A 23 3.86 -13.02 4.77
N LYS A 24 5.10 -13.52 4.83
CA LYS A 24 5.42 -14.87 5.28
C LYS A 24 5.96 -14.80 6.70
N SER A 25 5.14 -15.21 7.65
CA SER A 25 5.59 -15.46 9.02
C SER A 25 5.83 -16.96 9.21
N PRO A 26 6.99 -17.39 9.73
CA PRO A 26 7.25 -18.80 10.06
C PRO A 26 6.20 -19.39 11.01
N SER A 27 5.53 -18.54 11.79
CA SER A 27 4.56 -18.93 12.82
C SER A 27 3.11 -18.96 12.32
N ILE A 28 2.82 -18.45 11.11
CA ILE A 28 1.46 -18.40 10.54
C ILE A 28 1.35 -19.44 9.44
N LYS A 29 0.38 -20.37 9.57
CA LYS A 29 0.18 -21.49 8.63
C LYS A 29 -0.35 -21.09 7.24
N ARG A 30 -0.61 -19.81 7.00
CA ARG A 30 -1.14 -19.28 5.74
C ARG A 30 -0.32 -18.07 5.33
N ASP A 31 0.09 -18.06 4.06
CA ASP A 31 0.62 -16.85 3.42
C ASP A 31 -0.44 -15.76 3.55
N ALA A 32 -0.12 -14.68 4.26
CA ALA A 32 -1.02 -13.54 4.43
C ALA A 32 -0.66 -12.49 3.38
N VAL A 33 -1.66 -11.83 2.82
CA VAL A 33 -1.40 -10.69 1.93
C VAL A 33 -1.18 -9.44 2.77
N LEU A 34 -0.10 -8.73 2.49
CA LEU A 34 0.17 -7.45 3.11
C LEU A 34 -0.93 -6.45 2.72
N SER A 35 -1.58 -5.87 3.71
CA SER A 35 -2.75 -5.01 3.57
C SER A 35 -2.75 -3.93 4.66
N VAL A 36 -3.58 -2.91 4.49
CA VAL A 36 -3.87 -1.91 5.53
C VAL A 36 -4.81 -2.55 6.56
N SER A 37 -4.44 -2.48 7.84
CA SER A 37 -5.32 -2.92 8.92
C SER A 37 -6.09 -1.73 9.48
N ALA A 38 -7.42 -1.82 9.44
CA ALA A 38 -8.32 -0.83 10.05
C ALA A 38 -9.13 -1.51 11.16
N LYS A 39 -9.60 -0.71 12.13
CA LYS A 39 -10.60 -1.17 13.10
C LYS A 39 -11.97 -1.14 12.46
N ALA A 40 -12.68 -2.26 12.51
CA ALA A 40 -14.06 -2.30 12.03
C ALA A 40 -14.93 -1.31 12.84
N PRO A 41 -16.00 -0.78 12.23
CA PRO A 41 -16.94 0.10 12.91
C PRO A 41 -17.42 -0.51 14.24
N LEU A 42 -17.74 0.35 15.21
CA LEU A 42 -18.15 -0.01 16.59
C LEU A 42 -19.26 -1.07 16.68
N THR A 43 -20.07 -1.24 15.63
CA THR A 43 -21.11 -2.27 15.49
C THR A 43 -20.58 -3.70 15.41
N THR A 44 -19.27 -3.90 15.18
CA THR A 44 -18.62 -5.20 14.92
C THR A 44 -17.59 -5.62 15.98
N LEU A 45 -17.81 -5.25 17.25
CA LEU A 45 -17.06 -5.79 18.40
C LEU A 45 -15.52 -5.58 18.31
N GLY A 46 -15.07 -4.46 17.73
CA GLY A 46 -13.65 -4.10 17.70
C GLY A 46 -12.77 -5.06 16.90
N ARG A 47 -13.34 -5.79 15.94
CA ARG A 47 -12.58 -6.68 15.06
C ARG A 47 -11.72 -5.86 14.10
N TRP A 48 -10.50 -6.31 13.83
CA TRP A 48 -9.66 -5.74 12.78
C TRP A 48 -10.09 -6.27 11.41
N THR A 49 -10.08 -5.39 10.42
CA THR A 49 -10.27 -5.72 9.01
C THR A 49 -8.96 -5.50 8.26
N ASN A 50 -8.73 -6.35 7.26
CA ASN A 50 -7.64 -6.20 6.31
C ASN A 50 -8.23 -5.61 5.03
N GLU A 51 -7.89 -4.36 4.76
CA GLU A 51 -8.40 -3.55 3.66
C GLU A 51 -7.21 -3.05 2.83
N GLY A 52 -7.43 -2.63 1.58
CA GLY A 52 -6.35 -2.08 0.77
C GLY A 52 -5.13 -2.99 0.63
N VAL A 53 -5.21 -4.00 -0.22
CA VAL A 53 -4.06 -4.88 -0.53
C VAL A 53 -2.94 -4.06 -1.18
N PHE A 54 -1.71 -4.24 -0.71
CA PHE A 54 -0.55 -3.58 -1.32
C PHE A 54 -0.13 -4.23 -2.63
N GLU A 55 0.25 -3.38 -3.58
CA GLU A 55 0.99 -3.73 -4.79
C GLU A 55 2.24 -2.86 -4.90
N CYS A 56 3.24 -3.33 -5.65
CA CYS A 56 4.42 -2.50 -5.91
C CYS A 56 4.95 -2.65 -7.33
N TYR A 57 5.67 -1.62 -7.76
CA TYR A 57 6.37 -1.56 -9.03
C TYR A 57 7.86 -1.41 -8.73
N ILE A 58 8.69 -2.32 -9.24
CA ILE A 58 10.12 -2.39 -8.93
C ILE A 58 10.90 -2.20 -10.23
N CYS A 59 11.82 -1.24 -10.26
CA CYS A 59 12.75 -1.09 -11.37
C CYS A 59 13.77 -2.24 -11.38
N ALA A 60 13.80 -3.04 -12.45
CA ALA A 60 14.69 -4.19 -12.57
C ALA A 60 16.19 -3.83 -12.71
N ASN A 61 16.51 -2.55 -12.92
CA ASN A 61 17.90 -2.07 -12.99
C ASN A 61 18.41 -1.56 -11.63
N CYS A 62 17.81 -0.49 -11.09
CA CYS A 62 18.31 0.16 -9.88
C CYS A 62 17.56 -0.21 -8.59
N GLY A 63 16.56 -1.10 -8.63
CA GLY A 63 15.79 -1.53 -7.46
C GLY A 63 14.84 -0.49 -6.86
N TYR A 64 14.74 0.72 -7.42
CA TYR A 64 13.78 1.72 -6.95
C TYR A 64 12.36 1.13 -7.00
N THR A 65 11.65 1.29 -5.89
CA THR A 65 10.35 0.65 -5.67
C THR A 65 9.31 1.69 -5.29
N GLU A 66 8.18 1.68 -5.99
CA GLU A 66 6.98 2.44 -5.63
C GLU A 66 5.93 1.49 -5.07
N TRP A 67 5.32 1.87 -3.96
CA TRP A 67 4.28 1.12 -3.28
C TRP A 67 2.93 1.82 -3.48
N TYR A 68 1.90 1.02 -3.68
CA TYR A 68 0.54 1.48 -3.84
C TYR A 68 -0.40 0.58 -3.05
N THR A 69 -1.51 1.17 -2.62
CA THR A 69 -2.64 0.43 -2.07
C THR A 69 -3.71 0.30 -3.15
N LYS A 70 -4.25 -0.91 -3.31
CA LYS A 70 -5.41 -1.13 -4.18
C LYS A 70 -6.67 -0.59 -3.53
N ASP A 71 -7.56 -0.04 -4.36
CA ASP A 71 -8.87 0.43 -3.96
C ASP A 71 -8.83 1.31 -2.69
N PRO A 72 -8.02 2.40 -2.68
CA PRO A 72 -7.81 3.21 -1.48
C PRO A 72 -9.09 3.89 -0.96
N ASP A 73 -10.09 4.06 -1.83
CA ASP A 73 -11.39 4.62 -1.47
C ASP A 73 -12.23 3.66 -0.60
N ASP A 74 -11.90 2.36 -0.60
CA ASP A 74 -12.57 1.34 0.21
C ASP A 74 -11.94 1.19 1.61
N ILE A 75 -10.89 1.96 1.92
CA ILE A 75 -10.23 1.90 3.23
C ILE A 75 -11.04 2.68 4.26
N THR A 76 -11.43 1.99 5.33
CA THR A 76 -12.14 2.54 6.47
C THR A 76 -11.24 3.50 7.26
N VAL A 77 -11.68 4.75 7.37
CA VAL A 77 -11.06 5.77 8.23
C VAL A 77 -11.63 5.60 9.65
N ASP A 78 -10.90 4.88 10.50
CA ASP A 78 -11.33 4.58 11.87
C ASP A 78 -11.00 5.69 12.89
N GLY A 79 -10.19 6.69 12.50
CA GLY A 79 -9.79 7.82 13.34
C GLY A 79 -8.73 7.50 14.39
N ASP A 80 -8.27 6.26 14.48
CA ASP A 80 -7.26 5.78 15.42
C ASP A 80 -5.99 5.38 14.67
N VAL A 81 -6.09 4.30 13.89
CA VAL A 81 -4.99 3.68 13.14
C VAL A 81 -4.95 4.24 11.72
N VAL A 82 -6.12 4.49 11.13
CA VAL A 82 -6.28 5.09 9.81
C VAL A 82 -6.98 6.43 9.96
N ARG A 83 -6.29 7.50 9.55
CA ARG A 83 -6.81 8.87 9.58
C ARG A 83 -6.42 9.65 8.34
N VAL A 84 -7.32 10.51 7.88
CA VAL A 84 -7.02 11.46 6.81
C VAL A 84 -6.14 12.57 7.39
N LEU A 85 -5.02 12.85 6.72
CA LEU A 85 -4.18 14.00 7.01
C LEU A 85 -4.40 15.02 5.90
N GLU A 86 -4.98 16.16 6.25
CA GLU A 86 -5.06 17.30 5.35
C GLU A 86 -3.74 18.07 5.40
N VAL A 87 -3.13 18.28 4.23
CA VAL A 87 -1.91 19.08 4.13
C VAL A 87 -2.33 20.54 3.93
N PRO A 88 -1.84 21.49 4.74
CA PRO A 88 -2.05 22.92 4.47
C PRO A 88 -1.54 23.28 3.07
N ASP A 89 -2.16 24.25 2.40
CA ASP A 89 -1.84 24.66 1.02
C ASP A 89 -0.34 24.93 0.77
N SER A 90 0.45 25.21 1.81
CA SER A 90 1.90 25.32 1.76
C SER A 90 2.61 23.99 2.09
N SER A 91 2.69 23.07 1.13
CA SER A 91 3.63 21.93 1.24
C SER A 91 4.83 22.13 0.31
N PRO A 92 6.08 22.05 0.82
CA PRO A 92 7.29 22.16 0.01
C PRO A 92 7.57 20.92 -0.86
N TYR A 93 6.74 19.88 -0.76
CA TYR A 93 6.83 18.67 -1.56
C TYR A 93 5.54 18.53 -2.41
N ARG A 94 5.52 19.24 -3.55
CA ARG A 94 4.70 18.92 -4.72
C ARG A 94 5.60 18.88 -5.94
#